data_AF-A0A1G2BR31-F1
#
_entry.id   AF-A0A1G2BR31-F1
#
_cell.length_a   1.000
_cell.length_b   1.000
_cell.length_c   1.000
_cell.angle_alpha   90.00
_cell.angle_beta   90.00
_cell.angle_gamma   90.00
#
_symmetry.space_group_name_H-M   'P 1'
#
loop_
_entity.id
_entity.type
_entity.pdbx_description
1 polymer ?
#
loop_
_entity_poly.entity_id
_entity_poly.type
_entity_poly.pdbx_seq_one_letter_code
_entity_poly.pdbx_strand_id
1 'polypeptide(L)'
;MKLPQNYPLYDIQCTGCSFRAQVKSNRSKPKKEIFGAGWKIMEKVLKSGFITPPLFTNFKRADKQGTHQEIRFYPFVPKRDLKRHQLSARARRANYWMFNYVGLDTLPHFVVYKK
;
A
#
# COMPACT_ATOMS: atom_id res chain seq x y z
N MET A 1 13.43 2.68 10.54
CA MET A 1 13.69 1.28 10.91
C MET A 1 12.72 0.37 10.16
N LYS A 2 13.21 -0.73 9.59
CA LYS A 2 12.36 -1.77 8.98
C LYS A 2 11.73 -2.61 10.10
N LEU A 3 10.42 -2.83 10.04
CA LEU A 3 9.73 -3.67 11.01
C LEU A 3 9.96 -5.16 10.74
N PRO A 4 9.78 -6.04 11.73
CA PRO A 4 9.91 -7.49 11.55
C PRO A 4 9.02 -8.03 10.44
N GLN A 5 9.41 -9.15 9.84
CA GLN A 5 8.58 -9.81 8.85
C GLN A 5 7.22 -10.20 9.45
N ASN A 6 6.16 -10.07 8.66
CA ASN A 6 4.77 -10.30 9.06
C ASN A 6 4.22 -9.33 10.12
N TYR A 7 4.92 -8.23 10.40
CA TYR A 7 4.35 -7.16 11.24
C TYR A 7 3.02 -6.67 10.60
N PRO A 8 1.92 -6.61 11.36
CA PRO A 8 0.62 -6.26 10.80
C PRO A 8 0.61 -4.85 10.20
N LEU A 9 0.19 -4.76 8.93
CA LEU A 9 -0.07 -3.53 8.16
C LEU A 9 1.09 -2.57 7.88
N TYR A 10 2.14 -2.53 8.70
CA TYR A 10 3.24 -1.58 8.57
C TYR A 10 4.55 -2.28 8.21
N ASP A 11 5.34 -1.64 7.36
CA ASP A 11 6.64 -2.16 6.91
C ASP A 11 7.80 -1.39 7.56
N ILE A 12 7.59 -0.13 7.89
CA ILE A 12 8.61 0.77 8.45
C ILE A 12 8.06 1.58 9.61
N GLN A 13 8.95 1.90 10.56
CA GLN A 13 8.71 2.81 11.68
C GLN A 13 9.86 3.83 11.80
N CYS A 14 9.53 5.10 11.98
CA CYS A 14 10.47 6.14 12.37
C CYS A 14 10.88 5.95 13.84
N THR A 15 12.17 5.95 14.13
CA THR A 15 12.69 5.79 15.50
C THR A 15 12.57 7.07 16.33
N GLY A 16 12.49 8.24 15.70
CA GLY A 16 12.36 9.52 16.41
C GLY A 16 10.92 9.84 16.82
N CYS A 17 9.96 9.70 15.90
CA CYS A 17 8.57 10.10 16.14
C CYS A 17 7.57 8.93 16.17
N SER A 18 8.04 7.68 16.09
CA SER A 18 7.19 6.48 16.05
C SER A 18 6.17 6.42 14.91
N PHE A 19 6.30 7.30 13.91
CA PHE A 19 5.50 7.27 12.68
C PHE A 19 5.67 5.93 11.97
N ARG A 20 4.56 5.30 11.57
CA ARG A 20 4.55 4.03 10.85
C ARG A 20 3.91 4.19 9.49
N ALA A 21 4.44 3.50 8.50
CA ALA A 21 3.87 3.48 7.16
C ALA A 21 3.96 2.09 6.52
N GLN A 22 3.05 1.86 5.57
CA GLN A 22 3.09 0.73 4.68
C GLN A 22 3.86 1.09 3.40
N VAL A 23 4.59 0.14 2.83
CA VAL A 23 5.34 0.31 1.58
C VAL A 23 4.85 -0.71 0.56
N LYS A 24 4.41 -0.25 -0.61
CA LYS A 24 4.00 -1.10 -1.73
C LYS A 24 4.84 -0.82 -2.95
N SER A 25 5.51 -1.85 -3.45
CA SER A 25 6.34 -1.74 -4.67
C SER A 25 5.61 -2.34 -5.86
N ASN A 26 5.56 -1.61 -6.97
CA ASN A 26 4.93 -2.02 -8.22
C ASN A 26 5.90 -1.89 -9.39
N ARG A 27 5.93 -2.91 -10.25
CA ARG A 27 6.72 -2.89 -11.49
C ARG A 27 5.96 -2.23 -12.64
N SER A 28 5.49 -1.01 -12.46
CA SER A 28 4.63 -0.32 -13.43
C SER A 28 4.78 1.19 -13.35
N LYS A 29 4.15 1.91 -14.29
CA LYS A 29 3.83 3.33 -14.10
C LYS A 29 2.91 3.52 -12.88
N PRO A 30 2.85 4.73 -12.29
CA PRO A 30 1.80 5.07 -11.34
C PRO A 30 0.42 4.72 -11.90
N LYS A 31 -0.42 4.13 -11.06
CA LYS A 31 -1.74 3.62 -11.45
C LYS A 31 -2.75 3.84 -10.33
N LYS A 32 -4.02 3.95 -10.73
CA LYS A 32 -5.17 4.18 -9.84
C LYS A 32 -5.38 3.09 -8.78
N GLU A 33 -4.98 1.86 -9.08
CA GLU A 33 -5.24 0.70 -8.22
C GLU A 33 -3.99 -0.14 -8.00
N ILE A 34 -3.71 -0.46 -6.73
CA ILE A 34 -2.59 -1.32 -6.35
C ILE A 34 -3.04 -2.34 -5.31
N PHE A 35 -2.34 -3.48 -5.26
CA PHE A 35 -2.65 -4.53 -4.29
C PHE A 35 -2.31 -4.11 -2.86
N GLY A 36 -3.24 -4.37 -1.94
CA GLY A 36 -3.10 -4.13 -0.52
C GLY A 36 -2.59 -5.37 0.22
N ALA A 37 -3.35 -5.80 1.23
CA ALA A 37 -3.03 -6.95 2.08
C ALA A 37 -4.31 -7.73 2.44
N GLY A 38 -4.23 -8.61 3.43
CA GLY A 38 -5.40 -9.35 3.94
C GLY A 38 -6.42 -8.42 4.58
N TRP A 39 -7.69 -8.57 4.20
CA TRP A 39 -8.79 -7.74 4.71
C TRP A 39 -9.01 -7.93 6.21
N LYS A 40 -8.87 -9.16 6.73
CA LYS A 40 -9.13 -9.46 8.15
C LYS A 40 -8.32 -8.58 9.12
N ILE A 41 -7.07 -8.28 8.77
CA ILE A 41 -6.20 -7.44 9.62
C ILE A 41 -6.64 -5.98 9.50
N MET A 42 -6.85 -5.50 8.27
CA MET A 42 -7.30 -4.12 8.01
C MET A 42 -8.64 -3.85 8.69
N GLU A 43 -9.59 -4.78 8.61
CA GLU A 43 -10.90 -4.68 9.24
C GLU A 43 -10.81 -4.52 10.75
N LYS A 44 -9.95 -5.31 11.43
CA LYS A 44 -9.72 -5.18 12.87
C LYS A 44 -9.19 -3.79 13.23
N VAL A 45 -8.19 -3.30 12.49
CA VAL A 45 -7.59 -1.99 12.72
C VAL A 45 -8.62 -0.86 12.55
N LEU A 46 -9.41 -0.91 11.48
CA LEU A 46 -10.48 0.07 11.26
C LEU A 46 -11.58 0.01 12.33
N LYS A 47 -11.95 -1.20 12.80
CA LYS A 47 -12.94 -1.38 13.88
C LYS A 47 -12.42 -0.89 15.24
N SER A 48 -11.12 -0.94 15.47
CA SER A 48 -10.47 -0.40 16.66
C SER A 48 -10.33 1.14 16.64
N GLY A 49 -10.88 1.82 15.64
CA GLY A 49 -10.85 3.29 15.55
C GLY A 49 -9.56 3.87 14.96
N PHE A 50 -8.63 3.03 14.50
CA PHE A 50 -7.44 3.50 13.80
C PHE A 50 -7.76 3.89 12.35
N ILE A 51 -7.06 4.90 11.86
CA ILE A 51 -7.07 5.27 10.44
C ILE A 51 -6.27 4.25 9.61
N THR A 52 -6.53 4.22 8.30
CA THR A 52 -5.71 3.46 7.37
C THR A 52 -4.25 3.93 7.45
N PRO A 53 -3.28 3.00 7.46
CA PRO A 53 -1.86 3.35 7.47
C PRO A 53 -1.48 4.33 6.35
N PRO A 54 -0.60 5.31 6.62
CA PRO A 54 0.07 6.06 5.58
C PRO A 54 0.79 5.12 4.61
N LEU A 55 0.80 5.46 3.33
CA LEU A 55 1.24 4.56 2.27
C LEU A 55 2.35 5.20 1.44
N PHE A 56 3.49 4.51 1.34
CA PHE A 56 4.48 4.76 0.31
C PHE A 56 4.26 3.80 -0.84
N THR A 57 4.17 4.32 -2.06
CA THR A 57 4.14 3.51 -3.28
C THR A 57 5.43 3.72 -4.06
N ASN A 58 6.14 2.64 -4.34
CA ASN A 58 7.37 2.64 -5.12
C ASN A 58 7.11 2.04 -6.49
N PHE A 59 6.99 2.90 -7.50
CA PHE A 59 6.81 2.51 -8.89
C PHE A 59 8.18 2.39 -9.56
N LYS A 60 8.56 1.20 -9.98
CA LYS A 60 9.81 0.92 -10.70
C LYS A 60 9.48 0.33 -12.05
N ARG A 61 10.00 0.89 -13.14
CA ARG A 61 9.87 0.28 -14.47
C ARG A 61 11.16 0.43 -15.25
N ALA A 62 11.42 -0.51 -16.14
CA ALA A 62 12.44 -0.38 -17.17
C ALA A 62 11.73 -0.32 -18.52
N ASP A 63 12.11 0.65 -19.35
CA ASP A 63 11.69 0.76 -20.75
C ASP A 63 12.91 1.00 -21.65
N LYS A 64 12.71 1.15 -22.96
CA LYS A 64 13.81 1.37 -23.92
C LYS A 64 14.59 2.66 -23.64
N GLN A 65 14.01 3.59 -22.89
CA GLN A 65 14.57 4.87 -22.51
C GLN A 65 15.30 4.83 -21.15
N GLY A 66 15.31 3.67 -20.48
CA GLY A 66 16.07 3.44 -19.25
C GLY A 66 15.21 2.99 -18.07
N THR A 67 15.77 3.13 -16.87
CA THR A 67 15.10 2.78 -15.61
C THR A 67 14.42 4.00 -15.01
N HIS A 68 13.11 3.91 -14.80
CA HIS A 68 12.30 4.94 -14.17
C HIS A 68 11.88 4.47 -12.79
N GLN A 69 11.97 5.36 -11.81
CA GLN A 69 11.51 5.12 -10.46
C GLN A 69 10.82 6.35 -9.88
N GLU A 70 9.61 6.16 -9.38
CA GLU A 70 8.85 7.20 -8.70
C GLU A 70 8.33 6.67 -7.37
N ILE A 71 8.62 7.38 -6.28
CA ILE A 71 8.08 7.09 -4.96
C ILE A 71 7.09 8.18 -4.60
N ARG A 72 5.85 7.77 -4.33
CA ARG A 72 4.79 8.65 -3.82
C ARG A 72 4.48 8.31 -2.38
N PHE A 73 4.19 9.34 -1.60
CA PHE A 73 3.75 9.25 -0.22
C PHE A 73 2.32 9.76 -0.09
N TYR A 74 1.42 8.89 0.33
CA TYR A 74 0.02 9.20 0.63
C TYR A 74 -0.13 9.25 2.16
N PRO A 75 -0.18 10.46 2.75
CA PRO A 75 -0.28 10.62 4.21
C PRO A 75 -1.64 10.12 4.73
N PHE A 76 -2.68 10.27 3.92
CA PHE A 76 -4.06 9.91 4.27
C PHE A 76 -4.67 9.08 3.15
N VAL A 77 -5.04 7.84 3.47
CA VAL A 77 -5.80 6.96 2.58
C VAL A 77 -7.17 6.73 3.22
N PRO A 78 -8.26 7.29 2.68
CA PRO A 78 -9.57 7.10 3.28
C PRO A 78 -10.07 5.66 3.13
N LYS A 79 -10.98 5.23 4.03
CA LYS A 79 -11.60 3.89 3.98
C LYS A 79 -12.34 3.61 2.66
N ARG A 80 -12.95 4.63 2.05
CA ARG A 80 -13.65 4.49 0.75
C ARG A 80 -12.71 4.08 -0.38
N ASP A 81 -11.42 4.36 -0.23
CA ASP A 81 -10.36 4.06 -1.18
C ASP A 81 -9.75 2.66 -0.92
N LEU A 82 -10.42 1.83 -0.11
CA LEU A 82 -10.12 0.43 0.11
C LEU A 82 -11.19 -0.46 -0.55
N LYS A 83 -10.81 -1.15 -1.63
CA LYS A 83 -11.69 -2.09 -2.33
C LYS A 83 -11.46 -3.51 -1.84
N ARG A 84 -12.39 -4.02 -1.03
CA ARG A 84 -12.41 -5.42 -0.58
C ARG A 84 -12.73 -6.36 -1.74
N HIS A 85 -12.02 -7.47 -1.85
CA HIS A 85 -12.32 -8.55 -2.79
C HIS A 85 -11.91 -9.91 -2.22
N GLN A 86 -12.47 -10.97 -2.78
CA GLN A 86 -12.13 -12.34 -2.41
C GLN A 86 -11.27 -12.96 -3.50
N LEU A 87 -10.22 -13.69 -3.12
CA LEU A 87 -9.44 -14.49 -4.07
C LEU A 87 -10.29 -15.66 -4.58
N SER A 88 -10.05 -16.05 -5.84
CA SER A 88 -10.74 -17.18 -6.45
C SER A 88 -10.44 -18.50 -5.73
N ALA A 89 -11.32 -19.49 -5.90
CA ALA A 89 -11.13 -20.83 -5.33
C ALA A 89 -9.87 -21.54 -5.83
N ARG A 90 -9.32 -21.12 -6.98
CA ARG A 90 -8.10 -21.68 -7.59
C ARG A 90 -6.82 -20.98 -7.13
N ALA A 91 -6.91 -19.89 -6.37
CA ALA A 91 -5.74 -19.17 -5.89
C ALA A 91 -5.01 -19.98 -4.80
N ARG A 92 -3.69 -19.76 -4.65
CA ARG A 92 -2.87 -20.40 -3.59
C ARG A 92 -3.46 -20.24 -2.18
N ARG A 93 -4.14 -19.12 -1.94
CA ARG A 93 -4.94 -18.88 -0.73
C ARG A 93 -6.41 -18.77 -1.14
N ALA A 94 -6.99 -19.90 -1.51
CA ALA A 94 -8.36 -19.98 -2.00
C ALA A 94 -9.34 -19.25 -1.05
N ASN A 95 -10.24 -18.47 -1.63
CA ASN A 95 -11.32 -17.77 -0.89
C ASN A 95 -10.84 -16.77 0.17
N TYR A 96 -9.56 -16.39 0.18
CA TYR A 96 -9.02 -15.45 1.15
C TYR A 96 -9.44 -14.01 0.83
N TRP A 97 -9.91 -13.28 1.84
CA TRP A 97 -10.31 -11.88 1.70
C TRP A 97 -9.11 -10.95 1.70
N MET A 98 -8.99 -10.15 0.65
CA MET A 98 -7.96 -9.14 0.46
C MET A 98 -8.59 -7.77 0.20
N PHE A 99 -7.76 -6.74 0.14
CA PHE A 99 -8.17 -5.43 -0.35
C PHE A 99 -7.14 -4.85 -1.29
N ASN A 100 -7.61 -3.93 -2.14
CA ASN A 100 -6.79 -3.07 -2.97
C ASN A 100 -6.93 -1.62 -2.52
N TYR A 101 -5.86 -0.85 -2.69
CA TYR A 101 -5.95 0.60 -2.68
C TYR A 101 -6.45 1.06 -4.05
N VAL A 102 -7.50 1.86 -4.09
CA VAL A 102 -8.09 2.41 -5.32
C VAL A 102 -8.10 3.94 -5.27
N GLY A 103 -8.28 4.60 -6.41
CA GLY A 103 -8.31 6.06 -6.49
C GLY A 103 -6.98 6.75 -6.16
N LEU A 104 -5.85 6.03 -6.21
CA LEU A 104 -4.54 6.61 -5.86
C LEU A 104 -4.11 7.75 -6.80
N ASP A 105 -4.70 7.84 -7.99
CA ASP A 105 -4.51 8.93 -8.93
C ASP A 105 -5.18 10.24 -8.52
N THR A 106 -6.23 10.18 -7.68
CA THR A 106 -6.97 11.35 -7.20
C THR A 106 -6.62 11.73 -5.77
N LEU A 107 -6.00 10.82 -5.00
CA LEU A 107 -5.59 11.11 -3.63
C LEU A 107 -4.41 12.10 -3.57
N PRO A 108 -4.46 13.06 -2.62
CA PRO A 108 -3.32 13.92 -2.33
C PRO A 108 -2.09 13.09 -1.96
N HIS A 109 -0.96 13.41 -2.60
CA HIS A 109 0.30 12.74 -2.34
C HIS A 109 1.49 13.67 -2.56
N PHE A 110 2.61 13.28 -1.97
CA PHE A 110 3.91 13.89 -2.22
C PHE A 110 4.75 12.96 -3.09
N VAL A 111 5.39 13.48 -4.13
CA VAL A 111 6.45 12.76 -4.83
C VAL A 111 7.74 12.96 -4.03
N VAL A 112 8.19 11.91 -3.35
CA VAL A 112 9.37 11.98 -2.45
C VAL A 112 10.65 11.51 -3.14
N TYR A 113 10.53 10.88 -4.31
CA TYR A 113 11.66 10.50 -5.15
C TYR A 113 11.18 10.34 -6.60
N LYS A 114 11.98 10.83 -7.56
CA LYS A 114 11.73 10.63 -8.99
C LYS A 114 13.06 10.56 -9.74
N LYS A 115 13.23 9.49 -10.51
CA LYS A 115 14.36 9.25 -11.43
C LYS A 115 13.85 8.64 -12.73
#